data_AF-A0A9E5LWE8-F1
#
_entry.id   AF-A0A9E5LWE8-F1
#
_cell.length_a   1.000
_cell.length_b   1.000
_cell.length_c   1.000
_cell.angle_alpha   90.00
_cell.angle_beta   90.00
_cell.angle_gamma   90.00
#
_symmetry.space_group_name_H-M   'P 1'
#
loop_
_entity.id
_entity.type
_entity.pdbx_description
1 polymer ?
#
loop_
_entity_poly.entity_id
_entity_poly.type
_entity_poly.pdbx_seq_one_letter_code
_entity_poly.pdbx_strand_id
1 'polypeptide(L)'
;MEAALQRLEELRRRQTELADAEGTEAALVREVEAARKKLAQACGKLTEARKRVAPRFADEVTGQLRGLGFAQSRLEARIRKEEPGPEGAETVELLFAPNPGEDPRPLRNIASSGELARVMLALKTVLAERDEVPILIFDEVDANVGGETAVAVAERLRGLGKSHQVLCLTHLPAVAAAADHHFAVTKRVEGGRTHALLEKLGGETREGELTRMLGGEGKAARLMAKELLDRPGSRRGSRKGTAGLARGECGNNKIRKPDLPKTSEQRDLRGRCRVFSRHFPWRRQFRTPRRC
;
A
#
# COMPACT_ATOMS: atom_id res chain seq x y z
N MET A 1 -47.56 -41.52 52.98
CA MET A 1 -47.97 -41.79 51.57
C MET A 1 -47.85 -40.54 50.72
N GLU A 2 -48.43 -39.40 51.14
CA GLU A 2 -48.31 -38.11 50.42
C GLU A 2 -46.87 -37.63 50.18
N ALA A 3 -45.99 -37.70 51.19
CA ALA A 3 -44.59 -37.31 51.03
C ALA A 3 -43.84 -38.14 49.97
N ALA A 4 -44.19 -39.42 49.81
CA ALA A 4 -43.61 -40.29 48.79
C ALA A 4 -44.12 -39.94 47.38
N LEU A 5 -45.40 -39.54 47.25
CA LEU A 5 -45.99 -39.08 46.00
C LEU A 5 -45.38 -37.73 45.56
N GLN A 6 -45.24 -36.78 46.47
CA GLN A 6 -44.56 -35.50 46.21
C GLN A 6 -43.12 -35.70 45.74
N ARG A 7 -42.39 -36.62 46.38
CA ARG A 7 -41.01 -36.94 45.99
C ARG A 7 -40.94 -37.59 44.60
N LEU A 8 -41.90 -38.43 44.24
CA LEU A 8 -41.99 -39.04 42.91
C LEU A 8 -42.27 -38.00 41.82
N GLU A 9 -43.18 -37.05 42.06
CA GLU A 9 -43.47 -35.94 41.15
C GLU A 9 -42.24 -35.06 40.94
N GLU A 10 -41.51 -34.73 42.01
CA GLU A 10 -40.26 -33.98 41.93
C GLU A 10 -39.19 -34.72 41.08
N LEU A 11 -39.02 -36.03 41.30
CA LEU A 11 -38.07 -36.85 40.55
C LEU A 11 -38.45 -36.96 39.07
N ARG A 12 -39.74 -37.10 38.74
CA ARG A 12 -40.24 -37.10 37.36
C ARG A 12 -40.01 -35.75 36.67
N ARG A 13 -40.22 -34.64 37.39
CA ARG A 13 -39.92 -33.30 36.89
C ARG A 13 -38.43 -33.15 36.58
N ARG A 14 -37.56 -33.51 37.53
CA ARG A 14 -36.10 -33.50 37.33
C ARG A 14 -35.65 -34.39 36.17
N GLN A 15 -36.25 -35.58 36.02
CA GLN A 15 -35.95 -36.48 34.91
C GLN A 15 -36.32 -35.86 33.55
N THR A 16 -37.45 -35.15 33.49
CA THR A 16 -37.88 -34.44 32.27
C THR A 16 -36.93 -33.27 31.96
N GLU A 17 -36.60 -32.45 32.97
CA GLU A 17 -35.65 -31.34 32.86
C GLU A 17 -34.27 -31.81 32.34
N LEU A 18 -33.77 -32.96 32.84
CA LEU A 18 -32.51 -33.56 32.39
C LEU A 18 -32.61 -34.08 30.95
N ALA A 19 -33.70 -34.77 30.59
CA ALA A 19 -33.90 -35.27 29.23
C ALA A 19 -33.95 -34.13 28.19
N ASP A 20 -34.60 -33.01 28.54
CA ASP A 20 -34.64 -31.81 27.69
C ASP A 20 -33.24 -31.18 27.55
N ALA A 21 -32.44 -31.17 28.62
CA ALA A 21 -31.07 -30.68 28.60
C ALA A 21 -30.16 -31.55 27.72
N GLU A 22 -30.25 -32.88 27.83
CA GLU A 22 -29.50 -33.83 26.97
C GLU A 22 -29.87 -33.67 25.49
N GLY A 23 -31.17 -33.48 25.19
CA GLY A 23 -31.65 -33.19 23.83
C GLY A 23 -31.08 -31.88 23.29
N THR A 24 -31.02 -30.85 24.13
CA THR A 24 -30.45 -29.53 23.79
C THR A 24 -28.94 -29.61 23.56
N GLU A 25 -28.21 -30.32 24.42
CA GLU A 25 -26.76 -30.54 24.26
C GLU A 25 -26.47 -31.26 22.94
N ALA A 26 -27.21 -32.33 22.63
CA ALA A 26 -27.04 -33.07 21.38
C ALA A 26 -27.30 -32.20 20.14
N ALA A 27 -28.28 -31.28 20.20
CA ALA A 27 -28.55 -30.32 19.14
C ALA A 27 -27.39 -29.32 18.98
N LEU A 28 -26.91 -28.72 20.07
CA LEU A 28 -25.79 -27.77 20.06
C LEU A 28 -24.50 -28.41 19.56
N VAL A 29 -24.20 -29.66 19.95
CA VAL A 29 -23.05 -30.41 19.43
C VAL A 29 -23.14 -30.58 17.92
N ARG A 30 -24.31 -30.93 17.37
CA ARG A 30 -24.52 -31.02 15.91
C ARG A 30 -24.33 -29.68 15.22
N GLU A 31 -24.79 -28.59 15.82
CA GLU A 31 -24.61 -27.24 15.27
C GLU A 31 -23.13 -26.84 15.24
N VAL A 32 -22.39 -27.09 16.32
CA VAL A 32 -20.94 -26.83 16.40
C VAL A 32 -20.19 -27.63 15.35
N GLU A 33 -20.50 -28.92 15.19
CA GLU A 33 -19.85 -29.76 14.16
C GLU A 33 -20.18 -29.30 12.73
N ALA A 34 -21.44 -28.90 12.48
CA ALA A 34 -21.83 -28.31 11.20
C ALA A 34 -21.10 -26.99 10.91
N ALA A 35 -20.94 -26.13 11.93
CA ALA A 35 -20.20 -24.87 11.84
C ALA A 35 -18.70 -25.12 11.60
N ARG A 36 -18.09 -26.06 12.32
CA ARG A 36 -16.69 -26.48 12.13
C ARG A 36 -16.43 -26.99 10.72
N LYS A 37 -17.34 -27.80 10.17
CA LYS A 37 -17.24 -28.28 8.79
C LYS A 37 -17.30 -27.14 7.77
N LYS A 38 -18.21 -26.16 7.96
CA LYS A 38 -18.28 -24.97 7.09
C LYS A 38 -17.01 -24.12 7.19
N LEU A 39 -16.50 -23.92 8.40
CA LEU A 39 -15.24 -23.20 8.64
C LEU A 39 -14.07 -23.89 7.94
N ALA A 40 -13.91 -25.20 8.11
CA ALA A 40 -12.86 -25.98 7.46
C ALA A 40 -12.93 -25.90 5.92
N GLN A 41 -14.13 -25.95 5.35
CA GLN A 41 -14.34 -25.77 3.91
C GLN A 41 -13.97 -24.36 3.43
N ALA A 42 -14.35 -23.32 4.18
CA ALA A 42 -14.02 -21.94 3.86
C ALA A 42 -12.50 -21.69 3.94
N CYS A 43 -11.86 -22.13 5.02
CA CYS A 43 -10.41 -22.07 5.18
C CYS A 43 -9.69 -22.81 4.05
N GLY A 44 -10.09 -24.05 3.73
CA GLY A 44 -9.47 -24.81 2.65
C GLY A 44 -9.55 -24.10 1.29
N LYS A 45 -10.69 -23.45 0.97
CA LYS A 45 -10.83 -22.65 -0.25
C LYS A 45 -9.88 -21.45 -0.25
N LEU A 46 -9.73 -20.76 0.89
CA LEU A 46 -8.83 -19.61 1.04
C LEU A 46 -7.36 -20.04 0.92
N THR A 47 -6.96 -21.13 1.59
CA THR A 47 -5.61 -21.69 1.53
C THR A 47 -5.22 -22.02 0.09
N GLU A 48 -6.09 -22.70 -0.67
CA GLU A 48 -5.80 -23.07 -2.06
C GLU A 48 -5.75 -21.85 -2.99
N ALA A 49 -6.56 -20.83 -2.73
CA ALA A 49 -6.45 -19.56 -3.44
C ALA A 49 -5.10 -18.87 -3.16
N ARG A 50 -4.66 -18.84 -1.89
CA ARG A 50 -3.38 -18.25 -1.47
C ARG A 50 -2.20 -19.00 -2.08
N LYS A 51 -2.16 -20.33 -2.00
CA LYS A 51 -1.11 -21.17 -2.61
C LYS A 51 -0.98 -20.97 -4.12
N ARG A 52 -2.10 -20.73 -4.82
CA ARG A 52 -2.09 -20.48 -6.28
C ARG A 52 -1.52 -19.10 -6.63
N VAL A 53 -1.79 -18.07 -5.83
CA VAL A 53 -1.43 -16.68 -6.14
C VAL A 53 -0.07 -16.28 -5.56
N ALA A 54 0.28 -16.77 -4.36
CA ALA A 54 1.52 -16.45 -3.66
C ALA A 54 2.80 -16.56 -4.53
N PRO A 55 3.04 -17.66 -5.28
CA PRO A 55 4.25 -17.77 -6.10
C PRO A 55 4.25 -16.77 -7.26
N ARG A 56 3.11 -16.58 -7.94
CA ARG A 56 2.97 -15.62 -9.04
C ARG A 56 3.23 -14.18 -8.57
N PHE A 57 2.64 -13.82 -7.44
CA PHE A 57 2.87 -12.52 -6.80
C PHE A 57 4.35 -12.33 -6.46
N ALA A 58 4.99 -13.33 -5.85
CA ALA A 58 6.40 -13.27 -5.51
C ALA A 58 7.31 -13.12 -6.75
N ASP A 59 7.00 -13.83 -7.84
CA ASP A 59 7.73 -13.74 -9.12
C ASP A 59 7.57 -12.37 -9.78
N GLU A 60 6.35 -11.82 -9.79
CA GLU A 60 6.07 -10.48 -10.34
C GLU A 60 6.86 -9.40 -9.58
N VAL A 61 6.86 -9.45 -8.25
CA VAL A 61 7.63 -8.50 -7.43
C VAL A 61 9.13 -8.71 -7.62
N THR A 62 9.61 -9.96 -7.68
CA THR A 62 11.01 -10.28 -7.98
C THR A 62 11.43 -9.72 -9.35
N GLY A 63 10.54 -9.76 -10.35
CA GLY A 63 10.76 -9.13 -11.65
C GLY A 63 10.96 -7.61 -11.54
N GLN A 64 10.17 -6.92 -10.71
CA GLN A 64 10.35 -5.48 -10.47
C GLN A 64 11.66 -5.17 -9.75
N LEU A 65 12.07 -6.00 -8.79
CA LEU A 65 13.27 -5.81 -7.96
C LEU A 65 14.57 -5.79 -8.79
N ARG A 66 14.63 -6.53 -9.90
CA ARG A 66 15.83 -6.59 -10.76
C ARG A 66 16.30 -5.22 -11.24
N GLY A 67 15.36 -4.36 -11.62
CA GLY A 67 15.66 -2.99 -12.06
C GLY A 67 15.97 -2.02 -10.91
N LEU A 68 15.66 -2.40 -9.67
CA LEU A 68 15.82 -1.54 -8.48
C LEU A 68 17.11 -1.83 -7.70
N GLY A 69 18.13 -2.36 -8.40
CA GLY A 69 19.43 -2.65 -7.80
C GLY A 69 19.52 -4.02 -7.12
N PHE A 70 18.53 -4.89 -7.35
CA PHE A 70 18.47 -6.22 -6.75
C PHE A 70 18.41 -7.32 -7.81
N ALA A 71 19.34 -7.28 -8.77
CA ALA A 71 19.37 -8.12 -9.98
C ALA A 71 19.25 -9.63 -9.69
N GLN A 72 19.80 -10.08 -8.57
CA GLN A 72 19.84 -11.49 -8.18
C GLN A 72 19.04 -11.79 -6.89
N SER A 73 18.19 -10.85 -6.46
CA SER A 73 17.34 -11.06 -5.30
C SER A 73 16.15 -11.98 -5.58
N ARG A 74 15.52 -12.43 -4.49
CA ARG A 74 14.29 -13.21 -4.53
C ARG A 74 13.34 -12.76 -3.43
N LEU A 75 12.08 -12.56 -3.80
CA LEU A 75 10.97 -12.49 -2.84
C LEU A 75 10.32 -13.88 -2.72
N GLU A 76 9.90 -14.24 -1.52
CA GLU A 76 9.11 -15.43 -1.24
C GLU A 76 7.90 -15.06 -0.38
N ALA A 77 6.71 -15.52 -0.78
CA ALA A 77 5.50 -15.44 0.04
C ALA A 77 5.28 -16.79 0.73
N ARG A 78 5.73 -16.91 1.97
CA ARG A 78 5.66 -18.16 2.74
C ARG A 78 4.33 -18.28 3.45
N ILE A 79 3.64 -19.40 3.23
CA ILE A 79 2.36 -19.71 3.87
C ILE A 79 2.61 -20.69 5.01
N ARG A 80 2.27 -20.33 6.24
CA ARG A 80 2.35 -21.19 7.42
C ARG A 80 0.95 -21.47 7.95
N LYS A 81 0.63 -22.75 8.17
CA LYS A 81 -0.65 -23.17 8.76
C LYS A 81 -0.73 -22.70 10.21
N GLU A 82 -1.88 -22.18 10.60
CA GLU A 82 -2.20 -21.76 11.97
C GLU A 82 -3.62 -22.22 12.36
N GLU A 83 -4.01 -21.95 13.60
CA GLU A 83 -5.38 -22.20 14.02
C GLU A 83 -6.35 -21.29 13.25
N PRO A 84 -7.53 -21.80 12.82
CA PRO A 84 -8.51 -20.98 12.11
C PRO A 84 -8.93 -19.75 12.91
N GLY A 85 -8.73 -18.57 12.33
CA GLY A 85 -9.19 -17.29 12.84
C GLY A 85 -9.98 -16.50 11.80
N PRO A 86 -10.31 -15.23 12.09
CA PRO A 86 -11.05 -14.36 11.17
C PRO A 86 -10.35 -14.17 9.81
N GLU A 87 -9.02 -14.32 9.76
CA GLU A 87 -8.20 -14.12 8.56
C GLU A 87 -7.85 -15.42 7.80
N GLY A 88 -8.36 -16.56 8.25
CA GLY A 88 -8.09 -17.88 7.68
C GLY A 88 -7.38 -18.84 8.63
N ALA A 89 -6.87 -19.95 8.09
CA ALA A 89 -6.12 -20.98 8.84
C ALA A 89 -4.63 -20.97 8.49
N GLU A 90 -4.13 -19.83 8.02
CA GLU A 90 -2.74 -19.63 7.68
C GLU A 90 -2.32 -18.17 7.81
N THR A 91 -1.04 -17.96 8.08
CA THR A 91 -0.36 -16.69 7.95
C THR A 91 0.48 -16.67 6.68
N VAL A 92 0.55 -15.51 6.03
CA VAL A 92 1.38 -15.27 4.86
C VAL A 92 2.48 -14.28 5.24
N GLU A 93 3.73 -14.72 5.19
CA GLU A 93 4.89 -13.90 5.50
C GLU A 93 5.69 -13.62 4.23
N LEU A 94 5.94 -12.35 3.94
CA LEU A 94 6.82 -11.95 2.85
C LEU A 94 8.28 -11.98 3.33
N LEU A 95 9.08 -12.76 2.64
CA LEU A 95 10.50 -12.96 2.89
C LEU A 95 11.29 -12.42 1.70
N PHE A 96 12.43 -11.82 1.98
CA PHE A 96 13.32 -11.23 1.00
C PHE A 96 14.74 -11.77 1.20
N ALA A 97 15.33 -12.23 0.11
CA ALA A 97 16.74 -12.58 0.02
C ALA A 97 17.40 -11.57 -0.94
N PRO A 98 18.28 -10.68 -0.45
CA PRO A 98 18.87 -9.62 -1.27
C PRO A 98 19.86 -10.17 -2.31
N ASN A 99 20.60 -11.22 -1.95
CA ASN A 99 21.66 -11.81 -2.76
C ASN A 99 21.52 -13.34 -2.85
N PRO A 100 22.07 -13.97 -3.91
CA PRO A 100 22.19 -15.42 -3.98
C PRO A 100 22.97 -15.98 -2.79
N GLY A 101 22.49 -17.09 -2.23
CA GLY A 101 23.14 -17.77 -1.11
C GLY A 101 22.83 -17.16 0.26
N GLU A 102 22.09 -16.04 0.35
CA GLU A 102 21.52 -15.57 1.62
C GLU A 102 20.16 -16.21 1.90
N ASP A 103 19.93 -16.54 3.17
CA ASP A 103 18.64 -17.04 3.61
C ASP A 103 17.55 -15.95 3.50
N PRO A 104 16.34 -16.28 3.01
CA PRO A 104 15.22 -15.35 2.97
C PRO A 104 14.84 -14.91 4.39
N ARG A 105 14.80 -13.60 4.63
CA ARG A 105 14.44 -13.02 5.92
C ARG A 105 13.14 -12.21 5.81
N PRO A 106 12.34 -12.12 6.88
CA PRO A 106 11.16 -11.26 6.89
C PRO A 106 11.50 -9.82 6.51
N LEU A 107 10.62 -9.14 5.77
CA LEU A 107 10.84 -7.75 5.34
C LEU A 107 11.16 -6.80 6.51
N ARG A 108 10.55 -7.03 7.68
CA ARG A 108 10.81 -6.28 8.91
C ARG A 108 12.25 -6.39 9.43
N ASN A 109 13.00 -7.38 8.98
CA ASN A 109 14.38 -7.66 9.40
C ASN A 109 15.41 -7.19 8.35
N ILE A 110 14.99 -6.46 7.31
CA ILE A 110 15.92 -5.86 6.35
C ILE A 110 16.69 -4.74 7.06
N ALA A 111 18.02 -4.75 6.94
CA ALA A 111 18.91 -3.89 7.71
C ALA A 111 18.96 -2.45 7.19
N SER A 112 18.78 -2.22 5.89
CA SER A 112 18.83 -0.89 5.27
C SER A 112 17.43 -0.34 4.98
N SER A 113 17.16 0.86 5.48
CA SER A 113 15.94 1.64 5.20
C SER A 113 15.73 1.88 3.69
N GLY A 114 16.79 2.20 2.97
CA GLY A 114 16.75 2.40 1.52
C GLY A 114 16.44 1.11 0.74
N GLU A 115 16.94 -0.04 1.20
CA GLU A 115 16.58 -1.32 0.60
C GLU A 115 15.10 -1.64 0.80
N LEU A 116 14.59 -1.46 2.02
CA LEU A 116 13.17 -1.64 2.31
C LEU A 116 12.30 -0.70 1.48
N ALA A 117 12.69 0.58 1.33
CA ALA A 117 11.96 1.54 0.51
C ALA A 117 11.86 1.11 -0.96
N ARG A 118 12.94 0.56 -1.53
CA ARG A 118 12.93 0.01 -2.89
C ARG A 118 12.13 -1.28 -3.01
N VAL A 119 12.17 -2.16 -2.01
CA VAL A 119 11.31 -3.35 -1.98
C VAL A 119 9.83 -2.95 -1.89
N MET A 120 9.50 -1.95 -1.08
CA MET A 120 8.14 -1.41 -1.00
C MET A 120 7.71 -0.74 -2.30
N LEU A 121 8.62 -0.07 -3.02
CA LEU A 121 8.35 0.47 -4.35
C LEU A 121 7.99 -0.64 -5.35
N ALA A 122 8.72 -1.76 -5.33
CA ALA A 122 8.42 -2.93 -6.15
C ALA A 122 7.04 -3.51 -5.82
N LEU A 123 6.75 -3.71 -4.53
CA LEU A 123 5.47 -4.22 -4.03
C LEU A 123 4.30 -3.32 -4.45
N LYS A 124 4.43 -2.01 -4.21
CA LYS A 124 3.39 -1.03 -4.58
C LYS A 124 3.20 -0.94 -6.08
N THR A 125 4.25 -1.13 -6.88
CA THR A 125 4.13 -1.17 -8.35
C THR A 125 3.27 -2.34 -8.81
N VAL A 126 3.46 -3.54 -8.23
CA VAL A 126 2.64 -4.72 -8.55
C VAL A 126 1.20 -4.56 -8.03
N LEU A 127 1.04 -3.96 -6.85
CA LEU A 127 -0.26 -3.80 -6.20
C LEU A 127 -1.02 -2.53 -6.63
N ALA A 128 -0.47 -1.72 -7.52
CA ALA A 128 -0.95 -0.36 -7.82
C ALA A 128 -2.42 -0.30 -8.28
N GLU A 129 -2.96 -1.35 -8.89
CA GLU A 129 -4.37 -1.39 -9.33
C GLU A 129 -5.35 -1.80 -8.23
N ARG A 130 -4.83 -2.38 -7.14
CA ARG A 130 -5.60 -2.93 -6.02
C ARG A 130 -5.38 -2.16 -4.72
N ASP A 131 -4.45 -1.22 -4.72
CA ASP A 131 -4.17 -0.36 -3.59
C ASP A 131 -5.23 0.75 -3.49
N GLU A 132 -5.89 0.82 -2.34
CA GLU A 132 -6.93 1.82 -2.06
C GLU A 132 -6.34 3.10 -1.44
N VAL A 133 -5.06 3.08 -1.04
CA VAL A 133 -4.41 4.21 -0.36
C VAL A 133 -4.03 5.27 -1.40
N PRO A 134 -4.65 6.45 -1.43
CA PRO A 134 -4.47 7.39 -2.55
C PRO A 134 -3.12 8.15 -2.55
N ILE A 135 -2.43 8.21 -1.41
CA ILE A 135 -1.20 8.99 -1.23
C ILE A 135 -0.09 8.07 -0.71
N LEU A 136 1.04 8.06 -1.42
CA LEU A 136 2.23 7.27 -1.08
C LEU A 136 3.41 8.21 -0.83
N ILE A 137 4.15 7.96 0.26
CA ILE A 137 5.36 8.71 0.60
C ILE A 137 6.53 7.73 0.57
N PHE A 138 7.51 8.02 -0.28
CA PHE A 138 8.78 7.29 -0.34
C PHE A 138 9.89 8.20 0.19
N ASP A 139 10.56 7.71 1.22
CA ASP A 139 11.78 8.31 1.76
C ASP A 139 12.95 7.35 1.50
N GLU A 140 14.13 7.90 1.25
CA GLU A 140 15.38 7.14 1.00
C GLU A 140 15.33 6.07 -0.10
N VAL A 141 14.35 6.12 -1.00
CA VAL A 141 14.25 5.15 -2.11
C VAL A 141 15.45 5.23 -3.07
N ASP A 142 16.15 6.36 -3.06
CA ASP A 142 17.36 6.65 -3.81
C ASP A 142 18.65 6.48 -3.01
N ALA A 143 18.60 5.97 -1.76
CA ALA A 143 19.78 5.78 -0.94
C ALA A 143 20.71 4.70 -1.52
N ASN A 144 21.99 5.06 -1.69
CA ASN A 144 23.04 4.22 -2.30
C ASN A 144 22.69 3.75 -3.72
N VAL A 145 21.93 4.54 -4.46
CA VAL A 145 21.52 4.26 -5.83
C VAL A 145 22.17 5.27 -6.79
N GLY A 146 22.62 4.80 -7.95
CA GLY A 146 23.15 5.64 -9.02
C GLY A 146 22.91 5.02 -10.39
N GLY A 147 23.25 5.77 -11.45
CA GLY A 147 23.22 5.28 -12.83
C GLY A 147 21.85 4.75 -13.27
N GLU A 148 21.84 3.58 -13.91
CA GLU A 148 20.63 2.95 -14.46
C GLU A 148 19.58 2.63 -13.40
N THR A 149 20.01 2.24 -12.19
CA THR A 149 19.09 1.95 -11.08
C THR A 149 18.31 3.21 -10.67
N ALA A 150 18.94 4.39 -10.69
CA ALA A 150 18.25 5.65 -10.40
C ALA A 150 17.17 5.96 -11.44
N VAL A 151 17.43 5.64 -12.70
CA VAL A 151 16.47 5.78 -13.80
C VAL A 151 15.30 4.83 -13.61
N ALA A 152 15.56 3.57 -13.27
CA ALA A 152 14.52 2.59 -13.00
C ALA A 152 13.64 3.00 -11.80
N VAL A 153 14.24 3.48 -10.70
CA VAL A 153 13.49 4.04 -9.55
C VAL A 153 12.57 5.17 -10.02
N ALA A 154 13.10 6.13 -10.80
CA ALA A 154 12.34 7.25 -11.33
C ALA A 154 11.15 6.81 -12.19
N GLU A 155 11.34 5.80 -13.05
CA GLU A 155 10.27 5.23 -13.88
C GLU A 155 9.16 4.57 -13.05
N ARG A 156 9.50 3.88 -11.97
CA ARG A 156 8.54 3.17 -11.10
C ARG A 156 7.73 4.17 -10.27
N LEU A 157 8.39 5.16 -9.67
CA LEU A 157 7.72 6.25 -8.97
C LEU A 157 6.77 7.01 -9.90
N ARG A 158 7.20 7.29 -11.13
CA ARG A 158 6.35 7.93 -12.14
C ARG A 158 5.19 7.03 -12.58
N GLY A 159 5.44 5.73 -12.73
CA GLY A 159 4.40 4.74 -13.03
C GLY A 159 3.30 4.76 -11.98
N LEU A 160 3.68 4.73 -10.70
CA LEU A 160 2.76 4.87 -9.57
C LEU A 160 2.02 6.22 -9.56
N GLY A 161 2.71 7.31 -9.92
CA GLY A 161 2.15 8.65 -10.05
C GLY A 161 0.94 8.75 -11.00
N LYS A 162 0.70 7.75 -11.86
CA LYS A 162 -0.47 7.72 -12.75
C LYS A 162 -1.78 7.38 -12.03
N SER A 163 -1.71 6.62 -10.93
CA SER A 163 -2.87 6.19 -10.15
C SER A 163 -2.87 6.75 -8.73
N HIS A 164 -1.71 7.16 -8.21
CA HIS A 164 -1.51 7.60 -6.84
C HIS A 164 -0.83 8.97 -6.79
N GLN A 165 -1.04 9.73 -5.72
CA GLN A 165 -0.17 10.86 -5.43
C GLN A 165 1.09 10.36 -4.74
N VAL A 166 2.24 10.48 -5.41
CA VAL A 166 3.52 10.03 -4.88
C VAL A 166 4.35 11.24 -4.43
N LEU A 167 4.76 11.23 -3.17
CA LEU A 167 5.72 12.18 -2.60
C LEU A 167 7.05 11.46 -2.41
N CYS A 168 8.12 12.01 -3.01
CA CYS A 168 9.47 11.46 -2.89
C CYS A 168 10.41 12.59 -2.49
N LEU A 169 11.19 12.39 -1.42
CA LEU A 169 12.36 13.20 -1.13
C LEU A 169 13.54 12.55 -1.84
N THR A 170 14.33 13.34 -2.59
CA THR A 170 15.42 12.80 -3.39
C THR A 170 16.52 13.82 -3.58
N HIS A 171 17.75 13.31 -3.71
CA HIS A 171 18.92 14.08 -4.12
C HIS A 171 19.41 13.69 -5.52
N LEU A 172 18.77 12.72 -6.17
CA LEU A 172 19.16 12.25 -7.50
C LEU A 172 18.44 13.05 -8.60
N PRO A 173 19.16 13.67 -9.54
CA PRO A 173 18.56 14.47 -10.61
C PRO A 173 17.66 13.64 -11.52
N ALA A 174 17.97 12.36 -11.75
CA ALA A 174 17.13 11.47 -12.54
C ALA A 174 15.73 11.26 -11.93
N VAL A 175 15.64 11.13 -10.61
CA VAL A 175 14.37 10.96 -9.89
C VAL A 175 13.59 12.28 -9.87
N ALA A 176 14.25 13.39 -9.55
CA ALA A 176 13.64 14.73 -9.56
C ALA A 176 13.12 15.15 -10.96
N ALA A 177 13.83 14.77 -12.02
CA ALA A 177 13.42 15.07 -13.40
C ALA A 177 12.17 14.30 -13.83
N ALA A 178 11.93 13.11 -13.29
CA ALA A 178 10.76 12.30 -13.62
C ALA A 178 9.45 12.79 -12.96
N ALA A 179 9.53 13.64 -11.94
CA ALA A 179 8.37 14.14 -11.21
C ALA A 179 7.48 15.06 -12.06
N ASP A 180 6.16 14.99 -11.86
CA ASP A 180 5.22 15.95 -12.48
C ASP A 180 5.37 17.36 -11.88
N HIS A 181 5.72 17.43 -10.60
CA HIS A 181 5.98 18.67 -9.86
C HIS A 181 7.30 18.54 -9.10
N HIS A 182 8.20 19.50 -9.28
CA HIS A 182 9.48 19.56 -8.59
C HIS A 182 9.44 20.70 -7.58
N PHE A 183 9.77 20.41 -6.33
CA PHE A 183 9.91 21.40 -5.27
C PHE A 183 11.34 21.36 -4.72
N ALA A 184 11.96 22.53 -4.57
CA ALA A 184 13.23 22.66 -3.87
C ALA A 184 12.98 23.03 -2.41
N VAL A 185 13.77 22.42 -1.52
CA VAL A 185 13.83 22.78 -0.11
C VAL A 185 15.10 23.58 0.13
N THR A 186 14.96 24.83 0.54
CA THR A 186 16.09 25.71 0.89
C THR A 186 16.04 26.10 2.36
N LYS A 187 17.20 26.43 2.94
CA LYS A 187 17.30 26.94 4.31
C LYS A 187 17.54 28.44 4.26
N ARG A 188 16.73 29.22 4.96
CA ARG A 188 16.88 30.67 5.11
C ARG A 188 17.02 31.04 6.57
N VAL A 189 17.96 31.92 6.91
CA VAL A 189 18.11 32.43 8.27
C VAL A 189 17.41 33.77 8.38
N GLU A 190 16.41 33.87 9.23
CA GLU A 190 15.68 35.11 9.54
C GLU A 190 15.63 35.29 11.06
N GLY A 191 16.01 36.48 11.55
CA GLY A 191 15.99 36.77 12.99
C GLY A 191 16.83 35.81 13.84
N GLY A 192 17.93 35.29 13.30
CA GLY A 192 18.80 34.31 13.98
C GLY A 192 18.25 32.88 14.03
N ARG A 193 17.16 32.57 13.31
CA ARG A 193 16.59 31.21 13.22
C ARG A 193 16.58 30.71 11.78
N THR A 194 16.91 29.43 11.61
CA THR A 194 16.86 28.75 10.32
C THR A 194 15.44 28.24 10.04
N HIS A 195 14.87 28.67 8.92
CA HIS A 195 13.60 28.24 8.39
C HIS A 195 13.81 27.41 7.12
N ALA A 196 13.04 26.34 6.96
CA ALA A 196 12.97 25.60 5.70
C ALA A 196 11.90 26.23 4.80
N LEU A 197 12.27 26.59 3.59
CA LEU A 197 11.39 27.12 2.56
C LEU A 197 11.19 26.06 1.48
N LEU A 198 9.95 25.90 1.02
CA LEU A 198 9.59 24.98 -0.05
C LEU A 198 9.11 25.79 -1.26
N GLU A 199 9.82 25.69 -2.39
CA GLU A 199 9.50 26.45 -3.59
C GLU A 199 9.21 25.51 -4.76
N LYS A 200 8.10 25.75 -5.46
CA LYS A 200 7.77 24.98 -6.66
C LYS A 200 8.62 25.49 -7.84
N LEU A 201 9.33 24.57 -8.48
CA LEU A 201 10.19 24.86 -9.62
C LEU A 201 9.48 24.60 -10.95
N GLY A 202 9.81 25.41 -11.96
CA GLY A 202 9.24 25.29 -13.31
C GLY A 202 10.12 25.97 -14.36
N GLY A 203 10.03 25.52 -15.62
CA GLY A 203 10.82 26.07 -16.71
C GLY A 203 12.32 26.10 -16.40
N GLU A 204 12.92 27.27 -16.51
CA GLU A 204 14.36 27.47 -16.29
C GLU A 204 14.81 27.22 -14.84
N THR A 205 13.97 27.49 -13.83
CA THR A 205 14.38 27.25 -12.43
C THR A 205 14.46 25.76 -12.12
N ARG A 206 13.62 24.94 -12.78
CA ARG A 206 13.70 23.47 -12.69
C ARG A 206 14.96 22.94 -13.38
N GLU A 207 15.29 23.44 -14.57
CA GLU A 207 16.51 23.09 -15.29
C GLU A 207 17.77 23.50 -14.50
N GLY A 208 17.76 24.71 -13.93
CA GLY A 208 18.85 25.21 -13.09
C GLY A 208 19.08 24.34 -11.86
N GLU A 209 18.01 23.94 -11.16
CA GLU A 209 18.14 23.05 -10.00
C GLU A 209 18.69 21.68 -10.37
N LEU A 210 18.22 21.07 -11.47
CA LEU A 210 18.77 19.79 -11.93
C LEU A 210 20.23 19.91 -12.35
N THR A 211 20.61 21.04 -12.97
CA THR A 211 22.01 21.35 -13.31
C THR A 211 22.86 21.42 -12.04
N ARG A 212 22.36 22.10 -10.99
CA ARG A 212 23.01 22.16 -9.67
C ARG A 212 23.12 20.78 -9.03
N MET A 213 22.08 19.95 -9.08
CA MET A 213 22.07 18.58 -8.55
C MET A 213 23.08 17.67 -9.25
N LEU A 214 23.36 17.92 -10.54
CA LEU A 214 24.41 17.22 -11.30
C LEU A 214 25.84 17.68 -10.93
N GLY A 215 25.99 18.65 -10.03
CA GLY A 215 27.28 19.10 -9.51
C GLY A 215 28.06 20.00 -10.48
N GLY A 216 27.40 20.64 -11.44
CA GLY A 216 28.07 21.53 -12.40
C GLY A 216 27.30 22.82 -12.66
N GLU A 217 28.02 23.85 -13.11
CA GLU A 217 27.45 25.14 -13.56
C GLU A 217 27.68 25.38 -15.08
N GLY A 218 28.35 24.44 -15.74
CA GLY A 218 28.76 24.54 -17.14
C GLY A 218 27.70 24.07 -18.14
N LYS A 219 27.96 24.38 -19.43
CA LYS A 219 27.08 24.00 -20.57
C LYS A 219 26.77 22.50 -20.62
N ALA A 220 27.73 21.64 -20.27
CA ALA A 220 27.54 20.18 -20.29
C ALA A 220 26.51 19.69 -19.26
N ALA A 221 26.57 20.17 -18.02
CA ALA A 221 25.61 19.83 -16.96
C ALA A 221 24.20 20.30 -17.35
N ARG A 222 24.09 21.48 -17.96
CA ARG A 222 22.83 22.03 -18.45
C ARG A 222 22.22 21.20 -19.60
N LEU A 223 23.05 20.72 -20.52
CA LEU A 223 22.61 19.81 -21.59
C LEU A 223 22.09 18.49 -21.01
N MET A 224 22.81 17.89 -20.06
CA MET A 224 22.36 16.67 -19.37
C MET A 224 21.05 16.88 -18.60
N ALA A 225 20.90 18.03 -17.92
CA ALA A 225 19.65 18.37 -17.23
C ALA A 225 18.47 18.47 -18.20
N LYS A 226 18.66 19.09 -19.37
CA LYS A 226 17.66 19.13 -20.44
C LYS A 226 17.32 17.74 -20.94
N GLU A 227 18.31 16.88 -21.16
CA GLU A 227 18.09 15.51 -21.61
C GLU A 227 17.23 14.72 -20.60
N LEU A 228 17.48 14.87 -19.30
CA LEU A 228 16.64 14.28 -18.25
C LEU A 228 15.19 14.81 -18.27
N LEU A 229 15.00 16.11 -18.51
CA LEU A 229 13.69 16.75 -18.65
C LEU A 229 12.96 16.43 -19.96
N ASP A 230 13.69 15.90 -20.95
CA ASP A 230 13.16 15.57 -22.28
C ASP A 230 12.91 14.07 -22.45
N ARG A 231 13.42 13.24 -21.53
CA ARG A 231 13.15 11.80 -21.52
C ARG A 231 11.65 11.50 -21.62
N PRO A 232 11.25 10.49 -22.42
CA PRO A 232 9.86 10.11 -22.56
C PRO A 232 9.23 9.84 -21.19
N GLY A 233 8.36 10.75 -20.76
CA GLY A 233 7.72 10.69 -19.45
C GLY A 233 7.98 11.91 -18.55
N SER A 234 9.14 12.54 -18.52
CA SER A 234 9.39 13.65 -17.59
C SER A 234 8.49 14.88 -17.84
N ARG A 235 7.90 15.02 -19.05
CA ARG A 235 6.94 16.08 -19.37
C ARG A 235 5.47 15.67 -19.10
N ARG A 236 4.96 16.04 -17.93
CA ARG A 236 3.52 16.33 -17.70
C ARG A 236 3.39 17.61 -16.89
N GLY A 237 3.45 18.75 -17.57
CA GLY A 237 3.24 20.06 -16.96
C GLY A 237 2.33 20.93 -17.81
N SER A 238 1.25 21.41 -17.20
CA SER A 238 0.29 22.40 -17.71
C SER A 238 -0.72 21.93 -18.76
N ARG A 239 -1.78 21.23 -18.32
CA ARG A 239 -3.08 21.45 -18.97
C ARG A 239 -3.51 22.87 -18.60
N LYS A 240 -3.29 23.83 -19.50
CA LYS A 240 -3.98 25.12 -19.45
C LYS A 240 -5.47 24.83 -19.35
N GLY A 241 -6.11 25.27 -18.28
CA GLY A 241 -7.56 25.28 -18.17
C GLY A 241 -8.11 26.13 -19.32
N THR A 242 -8.59 25.46 -20.35
CA THR A 242 -9.48 26.06 -21.34
C THR A 242 -10.79 25.29 -21.24
N ALA A 243 -11.81 26.00 -20.77
CA ALA A 243 -13.18 25.55 -20.82
C ALA A 243 -13.53 25.28 -22.30
N GLY A 244 -13.85 24.04 -22.61
CA GLY A 244 -14.24 23.61 -23.94
C GLY A 244 -15.10 22.36 -23.82
N LEU A 245 -16.42 22.55 -23.82
CA LEU A 245 -17.37 21.47 -24.03
C LEU A 245 -17.07 20.81 -25.38
N ALA A 246 -16.75 19.52 -25.39
CA ALA A 246 -16.86 18.71 -26.58
C ALA A 246 -17.25 17.28 -26.20
N ARG A 247 -18.44 16.90 -26.65
CA ARG A 247 -18.95 15.52 -26.68
C ARG A 247 -18.08 14.73 -27.66
N GLY A 248 -17.72 13.49 -27.31
CA GLY A 248 -17.01 12.58 -28.19
C GLY A 248 -17.04 11.17 -27.62
N GLU A 249 -17.70 10.27 -28.36
CA GLU A 249 -18.06 8.91 -27.99
C GLU A 249 -16.84 8.01 -27.81
N CYS A 250 -16.82 7.19 -26.74
CA CYS A 250 -15.79 6.19 -26.52
C CYS A 250 -16.34 4.81 -26.93
N GLY A 251 -15.73 4.24 -27.97
CA GLY A 251 -16.05 2.93 -28.52
C GLY A 251 -15.86 1.79 -27.52
N ASN A 252 -16.80 0.86 -27.56
CA ASN A 252 -16.84 -0.39 -26.81
C ASN A 252 -15.58 -1.24 -27.05
N ASN A 253 -14.88 -1.62 -25.98
CA ASN A 253 -14.27 -2.95 -25.93
C ASN A 253 -14.51 -3.58 -24.55
N LYS A 254 -15.40 -4.57 -24.52
CA LYS A 254 -15.89 -5.25 -23.32
C LYS A 254 -14.95 -6.40 -22.95
N ILE A 255 -14.22 -6.28 -21.85
CA ILE A 255 -13.69 -7.45 -21.12
C ILE A 255 -14.66 -7.75 -19.98
N ARG A 256 -15.25 -8.94 -20.00
CA ARG A 256 -16.29 -9.40 -19.07
C ARG A 256 -15.73 -9.54 -17.65
N LYS A 257 -16.37 -8.90 -16.66
CA LYS A 257 -16.20 -9.18 -15.23
C LYS A 257 -17.02 -10.43 -14.86
N PRO A 258 -16.57 -11.30 -13.94
CA PRO A 258 -17.44 -12.29 -13.32
C PRO A 258 -18.33 -11.63 -12.27
N ASP A 259 -19.61 -12.00 -12.28
CA ASP A 259 -20.65 -11.49 -11.37
C ASP A 259 -20.46 -12.01 -9.94
N LEU A 260 -20.44 -11.10 -8.97
CA LEU A 260 -20.67 -11.38 -7.55
C LEU A 260 -21.99 -10.71 -7.15
N PRO A 261 -22.85 -11.38 -6.35
CA PRO A 261 -24.16 -10.86 -6.00
C PRO A 261 -24.06 -9.61 -5.12
N LYS A 262 -24.76 -8.55 -5.52
CA LYS A 262 -24.87 -7.29 -4.78
C LYS A 262 -25.94 -7.43 -3.70
N THR A 263 -25.55 -7.24 -2.44
CA THR A 263 -26.51 -6.97 -1.35
C THR A 263 -26.94 -5.50 -1.38
N SER A 264 -28.20 -5.29 -1.03
CA SER A 264 -28.96 -4.06 -1.17
C SER A 264 -28.67 -3.07 -0.04
N GLU A 265 -27.61 -2.28 -0.13
CA GLU A 265 -27.45 -1.13 0.77
C GLU A 265 -26.42 -0.11 0.27
N GLN A 266 -26.67 0.50 -0.90
CA GLN A 266 -25.96 1.71 -1.33
C GLN A 266 -26.92 2.61 -2.11
N ARG A 267 -27.85 3.23 -1.37
CA ARG A 267 -28.59 4.39 -1.86
C ARG A 267 -27.79 5.65 -1.51
N ASP A 268 -27.45 6.36 -2.59
CA ASP A 268 -27.56 7.81 -2.70
C ASP A 268 -26.64 8.69 -1.83
N LEU A 269 -25.46 9.02 -2.36
CA LEU A 269 -24.82 10.32 -2.14
C LEU A 269 -24.18 10.81 -3.45
N ARG A 270 -25.01 11.04 -4.48
CA ARG A 270 -24.65 11.95 -5.58
C ARG A 270 -25.06 13.36 -5.19
N GLY A 271 -24.13 14.19 -4.71
CA GLY A 271 -24.44 15.60 -4.53
C GLY A 271 -23.40 16.46 -3.83
N ARG A 272 -22.79 17.34 -4.63
CA ARG A 272 -22.31 18.69 -4.25
C ARG A 272 -21.01 18.77 -3.43
N CYS A 273 -19.92 18.90 -4.18
CA CYS A 273 -18.71 19.58 -3.72
C CYS A 273 -19.06 21.04 -3.36
N ARG A 274 -19.20 21.36 -2.07
CA ARG A 274 -19.17 22.74 -1.57
C ARG A 274 -17.77 23.01 -1.07
N VAL A 275 -17.10 23.98 -1.69
CA VAL A 275 -15.86 24.58 -1.18
C VAL A 275 -16.19 25.22 0.17
N PHE A 276 -15.64 24.69 1.26
CA PHE A 276 -15.69 25.36 2.56
C PHE A 276 -14.42 26.20 2.72
N SER A 277 -14.55 27.51 2.53
CA SER A 277 -13.59 28.48 3.05
C SER A 277 -13.99 28.82 4.48
N ARG A 278 -13.30 28.26 5.48
CA ARG A 278 -13.26 28.86 6.82
C ARG A 278 -11.86 28.69 7.41
N HIS A 279 -11.26 29.84 7.71
CA HIS A 279 -10.08 30.00 8.53
C HIS A 279 -10.21 29.17 9.82
N PHE A 280 -9.19 28.37 10.14
CA PHE A 280 -9.00 27.85 11.49
C PHE A 280 -7.54 28.07 11.93
N PRO A 281 -7.32 28.75 13.08
CA PRO A 281 -5.99 29.04 13.59
C PRO A 281 -5.46 27.84 14.39
N TRP A 282 -4.33 27.26 13.98
CA TRP A 282 -3.62 26.26 14.79
C TRP A 282 -2.84 26.94 15.92
N ARG A 283 -3.39 26.90 17.14
CA ARG A 283 -2.64 27.18 18.37
C ARG A 283 -2.08 25.88 18.96
N ARG A 284 -0.82 25.99 19.38
CA ARG A 284 0.05 25.01 20.04
C ARG A 284 -0.56 24.34 21.27
N GLN A 285 -0.24 23.07 21.49
CA GLN A 285 0.16 22.53 22.81
C GLN A 285 0.88 21.19 22.65
N PHE A 286 2.21 21.20 22.74
CA PHE A 286 3.01 20.02 23.08
C PHE A 286 3.60 20.27 24.47
N ARG A 287 3.12 19.52 25.47
CA ARG A 287 3.74 19.40 26.80
C ARG A 287 4.79 18.28 26.73
N THR A 288 6.02 18.59 27.15
CA THR A 288 7.09 17.61 27.40
C THR A 288 6.83 16.84 28.70
N PRO A 289 7.15 15.54 28.81
CA PRO A 289 7.15 14.84 30.09
C PRO A 289 8.44 15.13 30.87
N ARG A 290 8.29 15.39 32.18
CA ARG A 290 9.39 15.49 33.15
C ARG A 290 9.89 14.09 33.50
N ARG A 291 11.21 14.00 33.69
CA ARG A 291 11.94 12.87 34.26
C ARG A 291 11.43 12.56 35.67
N CYS A 292 11.34 11.27 35.99
CA CYS A 292 11.61 10.73 37.32
C CYS A 292 12.96 10.02 37.25
#